data_AF-A0AAW2LBF2-F1
#
_entry.id   AF-A0AAW2LBF2-F1
#
_cell.length_a   1.000
_cell.length_b   1.000
_cell.length_c   1.000
_cell.angle_alpha   90.00
_cell.angle_beta   90.00
_cell.angle_gamma   90.00
#
_symmetry.space_group_name_H-M   'P 1'
#
loop_
_entity.id
_entity.type
_entity.pdbx_description
1 polymer ?
#
loop_
_entity_poly.entity_id
_entity_poly.type
_entity_poly.pdbx_seq_one_letter_code
_entity_poly.pdbx_strand_id
1 'polypeptide(L)'
;MELDKEDRKKGTEESSNLLRNSKGNLITAVSDDNLNEIFRQLKTSKTPAVINYGASWCRVCSQILPVFCQLSNKFPKLSFVYADIDECPETTQHIRYTPTFHFYRDGERVDEMFGAGEERLHDRLWLHFDKLLTSNFLPLISVNTLSYLEPLPHLWELTISTNKFSILSEMSFFFIFISLNIMNSNATTLFSLSTSVVND
;
A
#
# COMPACT_ATOMS: atom_id res chain seq x y z
N MET A 1 19.36 31.20 31.30
CA MET A 1 18.47 30.22 30.66
C MET A 1 17.73 30.98 29.58
N GLU A 2 18.43 31.24 28.48
CA GLU A 2 17.94 32.13 27.41
C GLU A 2 18.57 31.68 26.09
N LEU A 3 18.12 30.51 25.64
CA LEU A 3 18.40 29.89 24.34
C LEU A 3 17.07 29.28 23.93
N ASP A 4 16.17 30.01 23.26
CA ASP A 4 14.95 29.38 22.70
C ASP A 4 14.06 30.27 21.79
N LYS A 5 14.47 31.47 21.40
CA LYS A 5 13.62 32.34 20.55
C LYS A 5 14.12 32.54 19.12
N GLU A 6 15.41 32.36 18.86
CA GLU A 6 15.99 32.62 17.53
C GLU A 6 15.79 31.45 16.55
N ASP A 7 15.87 30.20 17.02
CA ASP A 7 15.77 29.01 16.14
C ASP A 7 14.34 28.74 15.63
N ARG A 8 13.31 29.28 16.30
CA ARG A 8 11.92 29.21 15.83
C ARG A 8 11.70 29.99 14.53
N LYS A 9 12.41 31.09 14.30
CA LYS A 9 12.21 31.92 13.09
C LYS A 9 12.81 31.29 11.83
N LYS A 10 13.91 30.54 11.97
CA LYS A 10 14.64 30.01 10.81
C LYS A 10 13.98 28.76 10.19
N GLY A 11 13.44 27.86 11.01
CA GLY A 11 12.69 26.68 10.54
C GLY A 11 11.31 27.01 9.93
N THR A 12 10.71 28.12 10.39
CA THR A 12 9.42 28.62 9.91
C THR A 12 9.52 29.11 8.46
N GLU A 13 10.59 29.80 8.06
CA GLU A 13 10.75 30.28 6.68
C GLU A 13 11.09 29.17 5.68
N GLU A 14 11.95 28.21 6.01
CA GLU A 14 12.29 27.12 5.06
C GLU A 14 11.09 26.21 4.79
N SER A 15 10.39 25.76 5.83
CA SER A 15 9.23 24.86 5.68
C SER A 15 8.05 25.57 5.02
N SER A 16 7.79 26.85 5.36
CA SER A 16 6.73 27.63 4.71
C SER A 16 7.05 27.98 3.25
N ASN A 17 8.32 28.25 2.90
CA ASN A 17 8.71 28.48 1.50
C ASN A 17 8.63 27.20 0.66
N LEU A 18 8.96 26.03 1.23
CA LEU A 18 8.77 24.74 0.57
C LEU A 18 7.28 24.44 0.30
N LEU A 19 6.40 24.72 1.26
CA LEU A 19 4.96 24.56 1.11
C LEU A 19 4.37 25.57 0.11
N ARG A 20 4.81 26.84 0.14
CA ARG A 20 4.33 27.90 -0.75
C ARG A 20 4.81 27.77 -2.20
N ASN A 21 6.00 27.21 -2.42
CA ASN A 21 6.57 27.00 -3.77
C ASN A 21 6.19 25.64 -4.38
N SER A 22 5.60 24.75 -3.58
CA SER A 22 5.11 23.46 -4.06
C SER A 22 3.83 23.65 -4.87
N LYS A 23 3.97 23.82 -6.19
CA LYS A 23 2.88 23.78 -7.19
C LYS A 23 2.28 22.38 -7.35
N GLY A 24 1.95 21.71 -6.25
CA GLY A 24 1.51 20.32 -6.24
C GLY A 24 0.16 20.11 -5.59
N ASN A 25 -0.32 18.87 -5.64
CA ASN A 25 -1.58 18.41 -5.03
C ASN A 25 -1.50 18.30 -3.49
N LEU A 26 -0.71 19.16 -2.84
CA LEU A 26 -0.50 19.17 -1.40
C LEU A 26 -1.36 20.27 -0.76
N ILE A 27 -2.27 19.85 0.10
CA ILE A 27 -3.12 20.73 0.91
C ILE A 27 -2.40 20.98 2.24
N THR A 28 -2.34 22.23 2.69
CA THR A 28 -1.79 22.57 4.02
C THR A 28 -2.93 23.00 4.93
N ALA A 29 -3.07 22.34 6.08
CA ALA A 29 -4.00 22.78 7.11
C ALA A 29 -3.42 23.99 7.85
N VAL A 30 -4.15 25.09 7.86
CA VAL A 30 -3.71 26.38 8.45
C VAL A 30 -4.31 26.66 9.82
N SER A 31 -5.25 25.84 10.28
CA SER A 31 -5.90 25.95 11.58
C SER A 31 -6.68 24.67 11.91
N ASP A 32 -7.06 24.51 13.18
CA ASP A 32 -7.93 23.42 13.64
C ASP A 32 -9.25 23.33 12.88
N ASP A 33 -9.94 24.46 12.66
CA ASP A 33 -11.19 24.49 11.88
C ASP A 33 -10.98 24.01 10.45
N ASN A 34 -9.86 24.41 9.83
CA ASN A 34 -9.54 23.99 8.48
C ASN A 34 -9.20 22.50 8.40
N LEU A 35 -8.46 21.97 9.36
CA LEU A 35 -8.17 20.53 9.45
C LEU A 35 -9.44 19.71 9.68
N ASN A 36 -10.34 20.18 10.53
CA ASN A 36 -11.65 19.54 10.74
C ASN A 36 -12.51 19.53 9.49
N GLU A 37 -12.50 20.62 8.71
CA GLU A 37 -13.19 20.66 7.42
C GLU A 37 -12.60 19.67 6.42
N ILE A 38 -11.27 19.56 6.35
CA ILE A 38 -10.58 18.53 5.55
C ILE A 38 -11.08 17.14 5.97
N PHE A 39 -11.14 16.83 7.27
CA PHE A 39 -11.67 15.55 7.74
C PHE A 39 -13.12 15.29 7.31
N ARG A 40 -14.00 16.30 7.36
CA ARG A 40 -15.38 16.17 6.88
C ARG A 40 -15.43 15.88 5.38
N GLN A 41 -14.58 16.53 4.60
CA GLN A 41 -14.48 16.30 3.16
C GLN A 41 -13.97 14.91 2.83
N LEU A 42 -12.98 14.39 3.57
CA LEU A 42 -12.48 13.02 3.41
C LEU A 42 -13.57 11.99 3.69
N LYS A 43 -14.39 12.19 4.73
CA LYS A 43 -15.53 11.32 5.06
C LYS A 43 -16.64 11.37 4.02
N THR A 44 -16.95 12.56 3.52
CA THR A 44 -18.06 12.76 2.57
C THR A 44 -17.72 12.29 1.17
N SER A 45 -16.53 12.66 0.67
CA SER A 45 -16.07 12.30 -0.68
C SER A 45 -15.55 10.87 -0.78
N LYS A 46 -15.25 10.23 0.36
CA LYS A 46 -14.54 8.94 0.46
C LYS A 46 -13.21 8.95 -0.29
N THR A 47 -12.63 10.12 -0.52
CA THR A 47 -11.35 10.25 -1.22
C THR A 47 -10.26 9.69 -0.32
N PRO A 48 -9.47 8.71 -0.79
CA PRO A 48 -8.31 8.24 -0.05
C PRO A 48 -7.32 9.38 0.20
N ALA A 49 -6.72 9.40 1.39
CA ALA A 49 -5.85 10.48 1.79
C ALA A 49 -4.67 10.03 2.64
N VAL A 50 -3.62 10.84 2.63
CA VAL A 50 -2.50 10.72 3.55
C VAL A 50 -2.28 12.08 4.21
N ILE A 51 -2.20 12.08 5.54
CA ILE A 51 -1.93 13.27 6.34
C ILE A 51 -0.55 13.13 6.97
N ASN A 52 0.35 14.08 6.70
CA ASN A 52 1.64 14.23 7.36
C ASN A 52 1.51 15.27 8.48
N TYR A 53 1.61 14.81 9.72
CA TYR A 53 1.69 15.66 10.91
C TYR A 53 3.15 16.00 11.18
N GLY A 54 3.48 17.27 10.99
CA GLY A 54 4.83 17.80 11.15
C GLY A 54 4.87 19.04 12.04
N ALA A 55 6.05 19.61 12.15
CA ALA A 55 6.26 20.89 12.83
C ALA A 55 7.40 21.65 12.16
N SER A 56 7.33 22.98 12.14
CA SER A 56 8.36 23.85 11.56
C SER A 56 9.77 23.68 12.16
N TRP A 57 9.87 23.30 13.44
CA TRP A 57 11.11 23.06 14.17
C TRP A 57 11.65 21.63 14.01
N CYS A 58 10.89 20.75 13.38
CA CYS A 58 11.27 19.35 13.17
C CYS A 58 12.14 19.21 11.91
N ARG A 59 13.47 19.15 12.09
CA ARG A 59 14.42 18.97 10.97
C ARG A 59 14.11 17.75 10.10
N VAL A 60 13.74 16.63 10.72
CA VAL A 60 13.39 15.39 10.00
C VAL A 60 12.13 15.58 9.16
N CYS A 61 11.19 16.41 9.61
CA CYS A 61 9.97 16.75 8.87
C CYS A 61 10.32 17.56 7.61
N SER A 62 11.21 18.56 7.71
CA SER A 62 11.67 19.34 6.57
C SER A 62 12.42 18.48 5.53
N GLN A 63 13.10 17.40 5.95
CA GLN A 63 13.78 16.48 5.04
C GLN A 63 12.82 15.62 4.22
N ILE A 64 11.72 15.13 4.81
CA ILE A 64 10.75 14.26 4.11
C ILE A 64 9.70 15.05 3.32
N LEU A 65 9.46 16.32 3.66
CA LEU A 65 8.42 17.14 3.04
C LEU A 65 8.58 17.31 1.50
N PRO A 66 9.79 17.52 0.93
CA PRO A 66 9.96 17.56 -0.52
C PRO A 66 9.56 16.25 -1.21
N VAL A 67 9.90 15.11 -0.61
CA VAL A 67 9.50 13.78 -1.10
C VAL A 67 7.98 13.64 -1.04
N PHE A 68 7.37 14.06 0.07
CA PHE A 68 5.91 14.05 0.25
C PHE A 68 5.20 14.89 -0.83
N CYS A 69 5.73 16.07 -1.17
CA CYS A 69 5.21 16.88 -2.27
C CYS A 69 5.43 16.22 -3.65
N GLN A 70 6.57 15.59 -3.89
CA GLN A 70 6.78 14.86 -5.15
C GLN A 70 5.78 13.71 -5.31
N LEU A 71 5.49 13.00 -4.22
CA LEU A 71 4.50 11.93 -4.20
C LEU A 71 3.08 12.47 -4.43
N SER A 72 2.72 13.63 -3.88
CA SER A 72 1.40 14.23 -4.15
C SER A 72 1.15 14.50 -5.63
N ASN A 73 2.21 14.85 -6.38
CA ASN A 73 2.14 15.03 -7.83
C ASN A 73 2.06 13.70 -8.59
N LYS A 74 2.71 12.64 -8.10
CA LYS A 74 2.65 11.30 -8.72
C LYS A 74 1.28 10.64 -8.51
N PHE A 75 0.58 10.96 -7.42
CA PHE A 75 -0.69 10.36 -7.04
C PHE A 75 -1.82 11.40 -6.96
N PRO A 76 -2.28 11.96 -8.11
CA PRO A 76 -3.28 13.04 -8.12
C PRO A 76 -4.68 12.64 -7.63
N LYS A 77 -4.95 11.32 -7.56
CA LYS A 77 -6.22 10.78 -7.04
C LYS A 77 -6.27 10.68 -5.52
N LEU A 78 -5.13 10.92 -4.84
CA LEU A 78 -5.04 10.87 -3.38
C LEU A 78 -4.95 12.29 -2.86
N SER A 79 -5.62 12.55 -1.75
CA SER A 79 -5.47 13.82 -1.05
C SER A 79 -4.22 13.77 -0.17
N PHE A 80 -3.25 14.62 -0.45
CA PHE A 80 -2.07 14.79 0.39
C PHE A 80 -2.28 16.01 1.27
N VAL A 81 -2.19 15.84 2.58
CA VAL A 81 -2.40 16.91 3.55
C VAL A 81 -1.15 17.02 4.42
N TYR A 82 -0.64 18.24 4.58
CA TYR A 82 0.31 18.58 5.64
C TYR A 82 -0.44 19.32 6.75
N ALA A 83 -0.31 18.85 7.98
CA ALA A 83 -0.86 19.50 9.16
C ALA A 83 0.29 19.84 10.10
N ASP A 84 0.48 21.14 10.36
CA ASP A 84 1.42 21.59 11.38
C ASP A 84 0.74 21.45 12.75
N ILE A 85 1.39 20.74 13.67
CA ILE A 85 0.84 20.49 15.01
C ILE A 85 0.75 21.76 15.86
N ASP A 86 1.59 22.76 15.57
CA ASP A 86 1.56 24.04 16.30
C ASP A 86 0.43 24.96 15.82
N GLU A 87 0.00 24.82 14.54
CA GLU A 87 -1.11 25.58 13.95
C GLU A 87 -2.48 24.88 14.17
N CYS A 88 -2.47 23.56 14.41
CA CYS A 88 -3.66 22.76 14.68
C CYS A 88 -3.58 22.05 16.05
N PRO A 89 -3.34 22.76 17.17
CA PRO A 89 -3.03 22.15 18.46
C PRO A 89 -4.18 21.34 19.05
N GLU A 90 -5.45 21.70 18.80
CA GLU A 90 -6.60 20.99 19.38
C GLU A 90 -6.89 19.67 18.66
N THR A 91 -6.77 19.67 17.34
CA THR A 91 -7.07 18.52 16.48
C THR A 91 -5.92 17.52 16.49
N THR A 92 -4.69 17.97 16.75
CA THR A 92 -3.48 17.13 16.73
C THR A 92 -2.99 16.69 18.12
N GLN A 93 -3.77 16.88 19.19
CA GLN A 93 -3.39 16.49 20.57
C GLN A 93 -2.98 15.02 20.74
N HIS A 94 -3.49 14.15 19.88
CA HIS A 94 -3.22 12.72 19.89
C HIS A 94 -1.87 12.35 19.23
N ILE A 95 -1.25 13.28 18.48
CA ILE A 95 0.04 13.08 17.82
C ILE A 95 1.16 13.19 18.86
N ARG A 96 1.94 12.12 19.01
CA ARG A 96 3.03 12.04 20.02
C ARG A 96 4.41 12.35 19.47
N TYR A 97 4.62 12.13 18.18
CA TYR A 97 5.92 12.27 17.52
C TYR A 97 5.72 12.87 16.14
N THR A 98 6.69 13.64 15.66
CA THR A 98 6.73 14.17 14.30
C THR A 98 8.01 13.72 13.58
N PRO A 99 7.94 13.39 12.28
CA PRO A 99 6.73 13.30 11.47
C PRO A 99 5.93 12.03 11.79
N THR A 100 4.60 12.15 11.73
CA THR A 100 3.67 11.01 11.76
C THR A 100 2.78 11.07 10.53
N PHE A 101 2.56 9.94 9.87
CA PHE A 101 1.71 9.84 8.69
C PHE A 101 0.51 8.97 9.00
N HIS A 102 -0.70 9.49 8.79
CA HIS A 102 -1.93 8.71 8.86
C HIS A 102 -2.50 8.51 7.46
N PHE A 103 -2.91 7.27 7.18
CA PHE A 103 -3.48 6.88 5.91
C PHE A 103 -4.99 6.68 6.10
N TYR A 104 -5.79 7.32 5.26
CA TYR A 104 -7.24 7.30 5.33
C TYR A 104 -7.84 6.67 4.07
N ARG A 105 -8.86 5.83 4.27
CA ARG A 105 -9.70 5.27 3.20
C ARG A 105 -11.14 5.26 3.67
N ASP A 106 -12.08 5.65 2.79
CA ASP A 106 -13.52 5.69 3.10
C ASP A 106 -13.86 6.49 4.37
N GLY A 107 -13.07 7.54 4.66
CA GLY A 107 -13.24 8.40 5.84
C GLY A 107 -12.66 7.85 7.14
N GLU A 108 -12.09 6.65 7.13
CA GLU A 108 -11.51 5.97 8.29
C GLU A 108 -10.00 5.85 8.18
N ARG A 109 -9.30 5.90 9.32
CA ARG A 109 -7.85 5.70 9.37
C ARG A 109 -7.53 4.22 9.25
N VAL A 110 -6.80 3.83 8.21
CA VAL A 110 -6.47 2.43 7.91
C VAL A 110 -5.03 2.05 8.27
N ASP A 111 -4.14 3.03 8.41
CA ASP A 111 -2.73 2.79 8.73
C ASP A 111 -2.05 4.01 9.33
N GLU A 112 -0.92 3.79 9.98
CA GLU A 112 -0.10 4.80 10.64
C GLU A 112 1.39 4.48 10.44
N MET A 113 2.17 5.52 10.14
CA MET A 113 3.62 5.43 10.02
C MET A 113 4.29 6.53 10.82
N PHE A 114 5.20 6.13 11.71
CA PHE A 114 6.05 7.05 12.47
C PHE A 114 7.40 7.25 11.79
N GLY A 115 7.92 8.48 11.85
CA GLY A 115 9.24 8.85 11.37
C GLY A 115 9.32 9.04 9.86
N ALA A 116 10.47 9.54 9.40
CA ALA A 116 10.75 9.72 7.98
C ALA A 116 11.32 8.45 7.35
N GLY A 117 10.83 8.12 6.15
CA GLY A 117 11.37 7.04 5.32
C GLY A 117 10.66 7.03 3.98
N GLU A 118 11.36 7.44 2.92
CA GLU A 118 10.79 7.59 1.57
C GLU A 118 10.25 6.26 1.01
N GLU A 119 11.05 5.20 1.06
CA GLU A 119 10.65 3.87 0.59
C GLU A 119 9.44 3.34 1.38
N ARG A 120 9.48 3.44 2.71
CA ARG A 120 8.35 3.04 3.58
C ARG A 120 7.09 3.84 3.29
N LEU A 121 7.20 5.14 3.05
CA LEU A 121 6.08 5.99 2.70
C LEU A 121 5.49 5.56 1.34
N HIS A 122 6.35 5.37 0.34
CA HIS A 122 5.97 4.91 -0.99
C HIS A 122 5.26 3.54 -0.94
N ASP A 123 5.82 2.59 -0.20
CA ASP A 123 5.24 1.24 -0.06
C ASP A 123 3.86 1.28 0.59
N ARG A 124 3.67 2.09 1.64
CA ARG A 124 2.34 2.24 2.27
C ARG A 124 1.35 2.93 1.35
N LEU A 125 1.78 3.94 0.59
CA LEU A 125 0.93 4.54 -0.44
C LEU A 125 0.51 3.49 -1.48
N TRP A 126 1.45 2.66 -1.93
CA TRP A 126 1.16 1.59 -2.88
C TRP A 126 0.19 0.55 -2.31
N LEU A 127 0.43 0.06 -1.09
CA LEU A 127 -0.41 -0.93 -0.41
C LEU A 127 -1.85 -0.43 -0.21
N HIS A 128 -2.02 0.82 0.18
CA HIS A 128 -3.34 1.38 0.51
C HIS A 128 -4.05 2.04 -0.66
N PHE A 129 -3.35 2.39 -1.73
CA PHE A 129 -3.95 3.24 -2.76
C PHE A 129 -3.71 2.80 -4.19
N ASP A 130 -2.76 1.90 -4.47
CA ASP A 130 -2.57 1.33 -5.81
C ASP A 130 -3.43 0.08 -6.04
N LYS A 131 -3.78 -0.65 -4.97
CA LYS A 131 -4.74 -1.78 -5.06
C LYS A 131 -6.14 -1.38 -5.52
N LEU A 132 -6.47 -0.09 -5.51
CA LEU A 132 -7.69 0.47 -6.10
C LEU A 132 -7.70 0.34 -7.64
N LEU A 133 -6.53 0.19 -8.27
CA LEU A 133 -6.41 -0.07 -9.70
C LEU A 133 -6.52 -1.56 -10.02
N THR A 134 -6.03 -2.45 -9.15
CA THR A 134 -6.08 -3.92 -9.38
C THR A 134 -7.43 -4.54 -9.04
N SER A 135 -8.21 -4.00 -8.10
CA SER A 135 -9.55 -4.52 -7.78
C SER A 135 -10.59 -4.27 -8.88
N ASN A 136 -10.36 -3.28 -9.75
CA ASN A 136 -11.15 -3.06 -10.97
C ASN A 136 -10.65 -3.87 -12.17
N PHE A 137 -9.56 -4.62 -11.99
CA PHE A 137 -8.86 -5.36 -13.04
C PHE A 137 -8.73 -6.86 -12.76
N LEU A 138 -9.49 -7.43 -11.82
CA LEU A 138 -9.75 -8.86 -11.90
C LEU A 138 -10.75 -9.06 -13.05
N PRO A 139 -10.34 -9.58 -14.21
CA PRO A 139 -11.33 -10.08 -15.14
C PRO A 139 -12.02 -11.24 -14.43
N LEU A 140 -13.33 -11.32 -14.63
CA LEU A 140 -14.12 -12.52 -14.45
C LEU A 140 -13.43 -13.69 -15.18
N ILE A 141 -12.49 -14.38 -14.53
CA ILE A 141 -12.24 -15.77 -14.87
C ILE A 141 -13.32 -16.54 -14.13
N SER A 142 -14.50 -16.57 -14.76
CA SER A 142 -15.53 -17.54 -14.46
C SER A 142 -14.89 -18.93 -14.59
N VAL A 143 -14.66 -19.59 -13.47
CA VAL A 143 -14.34 -21.02 -13.39
C VAL A 143 -15.58 -21.81 -13.80
N ASN A 144 -15.95 -21.77 -15.08
CA ASN A 144 -17.02 -22.59 -15.64
C ASN A 144 -16.85 -22.70 -17.15
N THR A 145 -15.81 -23.43 -17.57
CA THR A 145 -15.75 -24.20 -18.84
C THR A 145 -14.40 -24.93 -18.91
N LEU A 146 -14.19 -25.90 -18.01
CA LEU A 146 -13.27 -27.01 -18.28
C LEU A 146 -14.11 -28.27 -18.51
N SER A 147 -14.96 -28.21 -19.53
CA SER A 147 -15.45 -29.39 -20.23
C SER A 147 -15.03 -29.22 -21.69
N TYR A 148 -14.46 -30.28 -22.26
CA TYR A 148 -13.84 -30.35 -23.58
C TYR A 148 -12.46 -29.73 -23.72
N LEU A 149 -11.45 -30.60 -23.61
CA LEU A 149 -10.56 -30.97 -24.71
C LEU A 149 -9.66 -32.12 -24.23
N GLU A 150 -10.02 -33.36 -24.59
CA GLU A 150 -9.09 -34.48 -24.61
C GLU A 150 -8.12 -34.33 -25.79
N PRO A 151 -6.82 -34.62 -25.62
CA PRO A 151 -5.99 -35.07 -26.72
C PRO A 151 -5.53 -36.52 -26.52
N LEU A 152 -5.86 -37.33 -27.52
CA LEU A 152 -5.54 -38.74 -27.71
C LEU A 152 -4.04 -39.07 -27.51
N PRO A 153 -3.72 -40.29 -27.02
CA PRO A 153 -2.34 -40.73 -26.82
C PRO A 153 -1.84 -41.47 -28.06
N HIS A 154 -0.96 -40.86 -28.86
CA HIS A 154 0.04 -41.53 -29.71
C HIS A 154 0.82 -40.45 -30.49
N LEU A 155 2.12 -40.70 -30.72
CA LEU A 155 3.08 -39.89 -31.48
C LEU A 155 3.98 -38.93 -30.66
N TRP A 156 4.73 -39.44 -29.68
CA TRP A 156 5.92 -38.73 -29.14
C TRP A 156 7.26 -39.34 -29.54
N GLU A 157 7.30 -40.44 -30.31
CA GLU A 157 8.56 -40.89 -30.89
C GLU A 157 8.81 -40.19 -32.22
N LEU A 158 9.72 -39.22 -32.19
CA LEU A 158 10.70 -38.82 -33.23
C LEU A 158 10.97 -37.31 -33.16
N THR A 159 11.80 -36.88 -32.22
CA THR A 159 12.75 -35.74 -32.37
C THR A 159 13.70 -35.64 -31.18
N ILE A 160 14.44 -36.71 -30.90
CA ILE A 160 15.75 -36.58 -30.23
C ILE A 160 16.78 -36.55 -31.34
N SER A 161 17.03 -35.36 -31.89
CA SER A 161 18.22 -35.15 -32.73
C SER A 161 18.62 -33.68 -32.79
N THR A 162 19.69 -33.39 -32.06
CA THR A 162 20.71 -32.35 -32.29
C THR A 162 20.46 -30.89 -31.88
N ASN A 163 21.38 -30.47 -30.99
CA ASN A 163 22.03 -29.16 -30.87
C ASN A 163 21.36 -28.00 -30.10
N LYS A 164 21.77 -27.90 -28.82
CA LYS A 164 22.62 -26.83 -28.26
C LYS A 164 22.11 -25.38 -28.40
N PHE A 165 21.56 -24.83 -27.30
CA PHE A 165 22.06 -23.60 -26.65
C PHE A 165 21.29 -23.31 -25.32
N SER A 166 22.02 -23.42 -24.22
CA SER A 166 22.03 -22.63 -22.97
C SER A 166 20.74 -22.01 -22.37
N ILE A 167 20.30 -22.65 -21.29
CA ILE A 167 20.04 -22.15 -19.91
C ILE A 167 19.30 -20.81 -19.70
N LEU A 168 17.98 -20.90 -19.50
CA LEU A 168 17.23 -20.07 -18.52
C LEU A 168 16.18 -20.96 -17.84
N SER A 169 16.53 -21.57 -16.71
CA SER A 169 15.61 -22.18 -15.75
C SER A 169 16.46 -22.50 -14.51
N GLU A 170 16.05 -22.24 -13.27
CA GLU A 170 15.20 -23.16 -12.52
C GLU A 170 15.03 -22.63 -11.08
N MET A 171 14.35 -21.49 -10.83
CA MET A 171 14.04 -21.11 -9.43
C MET A 171 12.59 -20.69 -9.17
N SER A 172 11.72 -20.74 -10.18
CA SER A 172 10.28 -20.49 -10.00
C SER A 172 9.38 -21.71 -10.20
N PHE A 173 9.88 -22.80 -10.80
CA PHE A 173 9.06 -23.99 -11.01
C PHE A 173 9.07 -24.97 -9.82
N PHE A 174 10.06 -24.90 -8.94
CA PHE A 174 10.17 -25.83 -7.81
C PHE A 174 9.18 -25.54 -6.67
N PHE A 175 8.72 -24.29 -6.48
CA PHE A 175 7.76 -23.97 -5.42
C PHE A 175 6.30 -24.32 -5.76
N ILE A 176 5.97 -24.42 -7.05
CA ILE A 176 4.63 -24.77 -7.50
C ILE A 176 4.39 -26.29 -7.35
N PHE A 177 5.40 -27.12 -7.56
CA PHE A 177 5.28 -28.58 -7.45
C PHE A 177 5.19 -29.11 -6.01
N ILE A 178 5.81 -28.43 -5.03
CA ILE A 178 5.73 -28.85 -3.62
C ILE A 178 4.34 -28.53 -3.04
N SER A 179 3.74 -27.39 -3.41
CA SER A 179 2.40 -27.03 -2.92
C SER A 179 1.31 -27.95 -3.47
N LEU A 180 1.47 -28.46 -4.69
CA LEU A 180 0.50 -29.36 -5.32
C LEU A 180 0.56 -30.81 -4.78
N ASN A 181 1.69 -31.26 -4.24
CA ASN A 181 1.80 -32.59 -3.61
C ASN A 181 1.36 -32.62 -2.14
N ILE A 182 1.44 -31.49 -1.41
CA ILE A 182 0.98 -31.43 0.00
C ILE A 182 -0.55 -31.42 0.08
N MET A 183 -1.25 -30.93 -0.94
CA MET A 183 -2.73 -30.94 -0.97
C MET A 183 -3.35 -32.28 -1.40
N ASN A 184 -2.58 -33.21 -1.99
CA ASN A 184 -3.11 -34.49 -2.48
C ASN A 184 -2.93 -35.66 -1.48
N SER A 185 -2.22 -35.45 -0.36
CA SER A 185 -1.98 -36.52 0.64
C SER A 185 -3.04 -36.59 1.76
N ASN A 186 -4.03 -35.69 1.78
CA ASN A 186 -5.04 -35.62 2.86
C ASN A 186 -6.45 -36.04 2.41
N ALA A 187 -6.62 -36.61 1.21
CA ALA A 187 -7.93 -36.95 0.64
C ALA A 187 -8.16 -38.45 0.41
N THR A 188 -7.34 -39.35 0.95
CA THR A 188 -7.42 -40.80 0.66
C THR A 188 -7.68 -41.72 1.86
N THR A 189 -8.13 -41.19 3.01
CA THR A 189 -8.34 -42.02 4.22
C THR A 189 -9.75 -41.99 4.81
N LEU A 190 -10.79 -41.54 4.07
CA LEU A 190 -12.18 -41.54 4.58
C LEU A 190 -13.22 -42.10 3.60
N PHE A 191 -12.88 -43.14 2.82
CA PHE A 191 -13.86 -43.79 1.94
C PHE A 191 -13.77 -45.33 1.88
N SER A 192 -13.31 -46.01 2.93
CA SER A 192 -13.21 -47.49 2.93
C SER A 192 -13.67 -48.21 4.20
N LEU A 193 -14.61 -47.67 4.99
CA LEU A 193 -15.23 -48.44 6.08
C LEU A 193 -16.72 -48.14 6.21
N SER A 194 -17.57 -49.02 5.65
CA SER A 194 -18.92 -49.42 6.12
C SER A 194 -19.94 -49.73 5.01
N THR A 195 -19.67 -50.72 4.16
CA THR A 195 -20.75 -51.49 3.50
C THR A 195 -20.42 -52.98 3.49
N SER A 196 -20.62 -53.63 4.64
CA SER A 196 -20.74 -55.09 4.74
C SER A 196 -21.54 -55.45 5.98
N VAL A 197 -22.86 -55.29 5.87
CA VAL A 197 -23.85 -56.00 6.72
C VAL A 197 -25.03 -56.34 5.79
N VAL A 198 -25.52 -57.59 5.90
CA VAL A 198 -26.75 -58.18 5.31
C VAL A 198 -26.58 -58.96 3.98
N ASN A 199 -26.20 -60.25 4.08
CA ASN A 199 -27.05 -61.42 3.77
C ASN A 199 -26.24 -62.72 3.61
N ASP A 200 -26.39 -63.62 4.58
CA ASP A 200 -26.73 -65.06 4.41
C ASP A 200 -27.30 -65.58 5.74
#